data_AF-A0A2N3N5G5-F1
#
_entry.id   AF-A0A2N3N5G5-F1
#
_cell.length_a   1.000
_cell.length_b   1.000
_cell.length_c   1.000
_cell.angle_alpha   90.00
_cell.angle_beta   90.00
_cell.angle_gamma   90.00
#
_symmetry.space_group_name_H-M   'P 1'
#
loop_
_entity.id
_entity.type
_entity.pdbx_description
1 polymer ?
#
loop_
_entity_poly.entity_id
_entity_poly.type
_entity_poly.pdbx_seq_one_letter_code
_entity_poly.pdbx_strand_id
1 'polypeptide(L)'
;MIPGLFNIILRAAELAFAAVVAGITGWILHKSNDNTPGLGRFIYTEVIAALAIITAFIFLIPFSSSFIHYPWDFFMSICWFVAFGLLVNFVGDSCGYVFNWHNVAPEGDMCGKFKANIAFSFILAICFLVSALVGIWWIHRRERRAAAAAAPPRRHWYRRRHRI
;
A
#
# COMPACT_ATOMS: atom_id res chain seq x y z
N MET A 1 5.74 -17.85 -13.42
CA MET A 1 6.15 -16.66 -14.20
C MET A 1 5.14 -15.52 -14.08
N ILE A 2 3.84 -15.74 -14.36
CA ILE A 2 2.75 -14.73 -14.25
C ILE A 2 2.66 -13.99 -12.89
N PRO A 3 2.76 -14.63 -11.71
CA PRO A 3 2.58 -13.93 -10.43
C PRO A 3 3.72 -12.96 -10.05
N GLY A 4 4.90 -13.10 -10.66
CA GLY A 4 6.02 -12.17 -10.42
C GLY A 4 5.81 -10.83 -11.11
N LEU A 5 5.30 -10.84 -12.34
CA LEU A 5 5.07 -9.64 -13.15
C LEU A 5 4.00 -8.74 -12.53
N PHE A 6 2.90 -9.34 -12.03
CA PHE A 6 1.84 -8.59 -11.35
C PHE A 6 2.36 -7.87 -10.10
N ASN A 7 3.21 -8.53 -9.30
CA ASN A 7 3.81 -7.94 -8.10
C ASN A 7 4.76 -6.79 -8.47
N ILE A 8 5.59 -6.95 -9.51
CA ILE A 8 6.51 -5.90 -9.99
C ILE A 8 5.74 -4.66 -10.47
N ILE A 9 4.67 -4.84 -11.25
CA ILE A 9 3.84 -3.71 -11.73
C ILE A 9 3.20 -2.99 -10.55
N LEU A 10 2.71 -3.74 -9.56
CA LEU A 10 2.04 -3.18 -8.40
C LEU A 10 3.02 -2.40 -7.50
N ARG A 11 4.27 -2.87 -7.35
CA ARG A 11 5.37 -2.12 -6.71
C ARG A 11 5.76 -0.86 -7.47
N ALA A 12 5.84 -0.94 -8.81
CA ALA A 12 6.15 0.22 -9.63
C ALA A 12 5.04 1.29 -9.53
N ALA A 13 3.78 0.86 -9.44
CA ALA A 13 2.65 1.75 -9.21
C ALA A 13 2.71 2.39 -7.80
N GLU A 14 2.98 1.61 -6.75
CA GLU A 14 3.20 2.12 -5.39
C GLU A 14 4.31 3.19 -5.36
N LEU A 15 5.44 2.94 -6.03
CA LEU A 15 6.56 3.88 -6.11
C LEU A 15 6.15 5.18 -6.84
N ALA A 16 5.49 5.05 -7.99
CA ALA A 16 5.09 6.21 -8.79
C ALA A 16 4.09 7.09 -8.01
N PHE A 17 3.07 6.49 -7.40
CA PHE A 17 2.09 7.26 -6.63
C PHE A 17 2.71 7.85 -5.35
N ALA A 18 3.60 7.13 -4.65
CA ALA A 18 4.26 7.65 -3.46
C ALA A 18 5.16 8.84 -3.79
N ALA A 19 5.88 8.80 -4.92
CA ALA A 19 6.69 9.91 -5.41
C ALA A 19 5.84 11.14 -5.75
N VAL A 20 4.65 10.95 -6.36
CA VAL A 20 3.71 12.05 -6.62
C VAL A 20 3.23 12.69 -5.31
N VAL A 21 2.86 11.89 -4.31
CA VAL A 21 2.42 12.40 -3.01
C VAL A 21 3.53 13.14 -2.28
N ALA A 22 4.76 12.60 -2.27
CA ALA A 22 5.93 13.28 -1.69
C ALA A 22 6.23 14.61 -2.40
N GLY A 23 6.18 14.63 -3.74
CA GLY A 23 6.41 15.85 -4.51
C GLY A 23 5.38 16.95 -4.22
N ILE A 24 4.09 16.58 -4.10
CA ILE A 24 3.02 17.53 -3.75
C ILE A 24 3.20 18.02 -2.30
N THR A 25 3.46 17.10 -1.37
CA THR A 25 3.56 17.41 0.07
C THR A 25 4.81 18.24 0.39
N GLY A 26 5.96 17.93 -0.21
CA GLY A 26 7.18 18.73 -0.10
C GLY A 26 7.03 20.15 -0.66
N TRP A 27 6.31 20.33 -1.77
CA TRP A 27 6.00 21.66 -2.29
C TRP A 27 5.13 22.48 -1.34
N ILE A 28 4.13 21.85 -0.71
CA ILE A 28 3.27 22.49 0.30
C ILE A 28 4.11 22.92 1.51
N LEU A 29 5.01 22.04 1.98
CA LEU A 29 5.86 22.32 3.14
C LEU A 29 6.84 23.47 2.87
N HIS A 30 7.40 23.56 1.67
CA HIS A 30 8.28 24.66 1.28
C HIS A 30 7.56 26.02 1.23
N LYS A 31 6.24 26.00 0.95
CA LYS A 31 5.42 27.21 0.87
C LYS A 31 4.78 27.59 2.22
N SER A 32 4.67 26.67 3.16
CA SER A 32 4.11 26.94 4.49
C SER A 32 5.10 27.67 5.39
N ASN A 33 4.65 28.74 6.03
CA ASN A 33 5.40 29.47 7.06
C ASN A 33 5.15 28.85 8.46
N ASP A 34 6.05 29.09 9.41
CA ASP A 34 6.06 28.49 10.76
C ASP A 34 4.75 28.63 11.57
N ASN A 35 3.88 29.58 11.20
CA ASN A 35 2.61 29.85 11.88
C ASN A 35 1.39 29.16 11.22
N THR A 36 1.60 28.22 10.28
CA THR A 36 0.49 27.58 9.57
C THR A 36 -0.08 26.41 10.38
N PRO A 37 -1.35 26.47 10.83
CA PRO A 37 -1.99 25.35 11.50
C PRO A 37 -2.07 24.14 10.55
N GLY A 38 -1.72 22.94 11.04
CA GLY A 38 -1.78 21.70 10.26
C GLY A 38 -0.46 21.12 9.77
N LEU A 39 0.68 21.80 10.03
CA LEU A 39 2.03 21.36 9.62
C LEU A 39 2.35 19.91 10.01
N GLY A 40 1.96 19.49 11.22
CA GLY A 40 2.23 18.15 11.72
C GLY A 40 1.59 17.03 10.90
N ARG A 41 0.45 17.30 10.23
CA ARG A 41 -0.22 16.32 9.37
C ARG A 41 0.54 16.11 8.06
N PHE A 42 1.09 17.18 7.50
CA PHE A 42 1.91 17.13 6.29
C PHE A 42 3.26 16.47 6.53
N ILE A 43 3.88 16.74 7.67
CA ILE A 43 5.13 16.07 8.07
C ILE A 43 4.89 14.56 8.22
N TYR A 44 3.78 14.15 8.85
CA TYR A 44 3.43 12.73 8.93
C TYR A 44 3.32 12.09 7.55
N THR A 45 2.60 12.73 6.61
CA THR A 45 2.44 12.17 5.26
C THR A 45 3.72 12.15 4.45
N GLU A 46 4.59 13.14 4.62
CA GLU A 46 5.90 13.16 3.97
C GLU A 46 6.78 11.99 4.44
N VAL A 47 6.80 11.74 5.76
CA VAL A 47 7.57 10.63 6.35
C VAL A 47 7.04 9.28 5.85
N ILE A 48 5.72 9.09 5.82
CA ILE A 48 5.11 7.87 5.30
C ILE A 48 5.39 7.71 3.79
N ALA A 49 5.39 8.80 3.03
CA ALA A 49 5.73 8.79 1.61
C ALA A 49 7.20 8.40 1.38
N ALA A 50 8.13 8.94 2.17
CA ALA A 50 9.54 8.57 2.10
C ALA A 50 9.76 7.08 2.44
N LEU A 51 9.10 6.57 3.48
CA LEU A 51 9.14 5.14 3.83
C LEU A 51 8.57 4.27 2.70
N ALA A 52 7.49 4.70 2.04
CA ALA A 52 6.91 4.00 0.91
C ALA A 52 7.86 3.95 -0.29
N ILE A 53 8.53 5.06 -0.60
CA ILE A 53 9.53 5.11 -1.70
C ILE A 53 10.71 4.20 -1.39
N ILE A 54 11.28 4.29 -0.18
CA ILE A 54 12.42 3.46 0.23
C ILE A 54 12.04 1.98 0.15
N THR A 55 10.85 1.62 0.65
CA THR A 55 10.42 0.22 0.64
C THR A 55 10.09 -0.29 -0.75
N ALA A 56 9.40 0.50 -1.57
CA ALA A 56 9.16 0.14 -2.96
C ALA A 56 10.48 0.00 -3.75
N PHE A 57 11.46 0.87 -3.51
CA PHE A 57 12.78 0.82 -4.16
C PHE A 57 13.60 -0.41 -3.70
N ILE A 58 13.64 -0.69 -2.39
CA ILE A 58 14.32 -1.87 -1.84
C ILE A 58 13.69 -3.17 -2.37
N PHE A 59 12.35 -3.22 -2.47
CA PHE A 59 11.64 -4.41 -2.93
C PHE A 59 11.52 -4.51 -4.47
N LEU A 60 11.97 -3.50 -5.23
CA LEU A 60 12.07 -3.55 -6.70
C LEU A 60 13.20 -4.48 -7.16
N ILE A 61 14.23 -4.67 -6.33
CA ILE A 61 15.27 -5.66 -6.54
C ILE A 61 14.75 -6.99 -5.98
N PRO A 62 14.55 -8.04 -6.81
CA PRO A 62 13.99 -9.31 -6.36
C PRO A 62 15.05 -10.16 -5.62
N PHE A 63 15.72 -9.60 -4.60
CA PHE A 63 16.83 -10.25 -3.91
C PHE A 63 16.43 -11.09 -2.70
N SER A 64 15.15 -11.24 -2.38
CA SER A 64 14.75 -12.19 -1.32
C SER A 64 13.40 -12.84 -1.59
N SER A 65 13.46 -14.02 -2.18
CA SER A 65 12.33 -14.93 -2.37
C SER A 65 11.72 -15.50 -1.06
N SER A 66 12.15 -15.01 0.12
CA SER A 66 11.73 -15.57 1.41
C SER A 66 11.47 -14.56 2.53
N PHE A 67 11.67 -13.25 2.33
CA PHE A 67 11.42 -12.32 3.43
C PHE A 67 9.93 -11.94 3.53
N ILE A 68 9.51 -11.81 4.78
CA ILE A 68 8.15 -11.58 5.25
C ILE A 68 7.71 -10.16 4.83
N HIS A 69 7.35 -9.96 3.56
CA HIS A 69 6.94 -8.64 3.04
C HIS A 69 5.47 -8.31 3.39
N TYR A 70 4.64 -9.35 3.58
CA TYR A 70 3.20 -9.17 3.80
C TYR A 70 2.80 -8.29 5.01
N PRO A 71 3.46 -8.35 6.19
CA PRO A 71 3.03 -7.55 7.34
C PRO A 71 3.53 -6.11 7.22
N TRP A 72 4.65 -5.90 6.52
CA TRP A 72 5.11 -4.55 6.21
C TRP A 72 4.13 -3.83 5.27
N ASP A 73 3.68 -4.51 4.22
CA ASP A 73 2.69 -3.96 3.29
C ASP A 73 1.36 -3.65 3.98
N PHE A 74 0.94 -4.52 4.90
CA PHE A 74 -0.26 -4.30 5.69
C PHE A 74 -0.12 -3.09 6.63
N PHE A 75 1.03 -2.94 7.29
CA PHE A 75 1.32 -1.77 8.12
C PHE A 75 1.30 -0.47 7.31
N MET A 76 1.94 -0.47 6.14
CA MET A 76 1.95 0.69 5.24
C MET A 76 0.54 1.05 4.77
N SER A 77 -0.31 0.06 4.47
CA SER A 77 -1.72 0.31 4.13
C SER A 77 -2.45 1.06 5.25
N ILE A 78 -2.29 0.64 6.52
CA ILE A 78 -2.89 1.33 7.68
C ILE A 78 -2.37 2.77 7.78
N CYS A 79 -1.05 2.98 7.65
CA CYS A 79 -0.46 4.31 7.69
C CYS A 79 -1.03 5.22 6.59
N TRP A 80 -1.23 4.71 5.38
CA TRP A 80 -1.83 5.46 4.28
C TRP A 80 -3.32 5.77 4.50
N PHE A 81 -4.09 4.87 5.14
CA PHE A 81 -5.46 5.18 5.55
C PHE A 81 -5.51 6.28 6.63
N VAL A 82 -4.59 6.26 7.59
CA VAL A 82 -4.46 7.33 8.60
C VAL A 82 -4.07 8.65 7.94
N ALA A 83 -3.10 8.63 7.02
CA ALA A 83 -2.70 9.78 6.22
C ALA A 83 -3.90 10.38 5.46
N PHE A 84 -4.67 9.53 4.77
CA PHE A 84 -5.90 9.94 4.08
C PHE A 84 -6.89 10.63 5.03
N GLY A 85 -7.16 10.05 6.21
CA GLY A 85 -8.05 10.64 7.21
C GLY A 85 -7.56 12.00 7.71
N LEU A 86 -6.25 12.16 7.93
CA LEU A 86 -5.64 13.41 8.35
C LEU A 86 -5.76 14.51 7.27
N LEU A 87 -5.54 14.15 6.00
CA LEU A 87 -5.66 15.10 4.88
C LEU A 87 -7.10 15.52 4.64
N VAL A 88 -8.06 14.59 4.71
CA VAL A 88 -9.49 14.92 4.57
C VAL A 88 -9.96 15.82 5.70
N ASN A 89 -9.55 15.54 6.94
CA ASN A 89 -9.88 16.39 8.09
C ASN A 89 -9.27 17.80 7.95
N PHE A 90 -8.11 17.94 7.31
CA PHE A 90 -7.51 19.24 7.06
C PHE A 90 -8.23 20.02 5.96
N VAL A 91 -8.56 19.37 4.84
CA VAL A 91 -9.21 20.02 3.69
C VAL A 91 -10.64 20.47 4.00
N GLY A 92 -11.37 19.73 4.84
CA GLY A 92 -12.75 20.02 5.22
C GLY A 92 -12.99 21.43 5.79
N ASP A 93 -11.99 22.03 6.43
CA ASP A 93 -12.12 23.34 7.09
C ASP A 93 -11.70 24.52 6.20
N SER A 94 -10.96 24.31 5.11
CA SER A 94 -10.32 25.41 4.33
C SER A 94 -10.63 25.40 2.83
N CYS A 95 -11.15 24.30 2.28
CA CYS A 95 -11.25 24.10 0.83
C CYS A 95 -12.62 23.65 0.31
N GLY A 96 -13.66 23.69 1.16
CA GLY A 96 -15.00 23.23 0.82
C GLY A 96 -15.09 21.71 0.60
N TYR A 97 -16.26 21.23 0.17
CA TYR A 97 -16.52 19.80 -0.01
C TYR A 97 -15.48 19.13 -0.93
N VAL A 98 -14.88 18.03 -0.43
CA VAL A 98 -13.89 17.19 -1.14
C VAL A 98 -14.37 16.77 -2.54
N PHE A 99 -15.70 16.66 -2.72
CA PHE A 99 -16.36 16.23 -3.95
C PHE A 99 -16.93 17.34 -4.84
N ASN A 100 -16.68 18.63 -4.55
CA ASN A 100 -17.05 19.70 -5.47
C ASN A 100 -15.96 19.89 -6.53
N TRP A 101 -16.24 19.48 -7.78
CA TRP A 101 -15.33 19.53 -8.93
C TRP A 101 -15.53 20.76 -9.83
N HIS A 102 -16.35 21.74 -9.41
CA HIS A 102 -16.78 22.85 -10.28
C HIS A 102 -15.67 23.87 -10.63
N ASN A 103 -14.46 23.74 -10.08
CA ASN A 103 -13.28 24.59 -10.36
C ASN A 103 -11.96 23.80 -10.36
N VAL A 104 -11.94 22.57 -10.90
CA VAL A 104 -10.70 21.79 -11.01
C VAL A 104 -10.03 22.11 -12.34
N ALA A 105 -9.36 23.27 -12.40
CA ALA A 105 -8.38 23.55 -13.45
C ALA A 105 -7.00 23.05 -13.00
N PRO A 106 -6.23 22.37 -13.87
CA PRO A 106 -4.85 21.95 -13.59
C PRO A 106 -3.86 23.13 -13.43
N GLU A 107 -4.31 24.36 -13.71
CA GLU A 107 -3.53 25.59 -13.63
C GLU A 107 -4.14 26.53 -12.56
N GLY A 108 -3.57 26.56 -11.35
CA GLY A 108 -3.69 27.74 -10.47
C GLY A 108 -3.89 27.51 -8.98
N ASP A 109 -4.80 26.63 -8.55
CA ASP A 109 -5.28 26.69 -7.16
C ASP A 109 -4.70 25.61 -6.22
N MET A 110 -4.21 26.07 -5.05
CA MET A 110 -3.73 25.25 -3.93
C MET A 110 -4.71 24.11 -3.58
N CYS A 111 -6.01 24.38 -3.69
CA CYS A 111 -7.08 23.45 -3.38
C CYS A 111 -7.10 22.20 -4.27
N GLY A 112 -6.83 22.37 -5.57
CA GLY A 112 -6.80 21.26 -6.53
C GLY A 112 -5.66 20.29 -6.22
N LYS A 113 -4.50 20.82 -5.80
CA LYS A 113 -3.34 20.02 -5.38
C LYS A 113 -3.64 19.18 -4.14
N PHE A 114 -4.35 19.74 -3.15
CA PHE A 114 -4.76 18.99 -1.96
C PHE A 114 -5.73 17.86 -2.30
N LYS A 115 -6.72 18.10 -3.18
CA LYS A 115 -7.65 17.07 -3.65
C LYS A 115 -6.94 15.94 -4.39
N ALA A 116 -5.98 16.28 -5.25
CA ALA A 116 -5.15 15.29 -5.93
C ALA A 116 -4.35 14.45 -4.92
N ASN A 117 -3.73 15.08 -3.93
CA ASN A 117 -2.95 14.39 -2.90
C ASN A 117 -3.81 13.39 -2.09
N ILE A 118 -5.05 13.78 -1.76
CA ILE A 118 -6.02 12.90 -1.09
C ILE A 118 -6.35 11.69 -1.96
N ALA A 119 -6.62 11.89 -3.25
CA ALA A 119 -6.96 10.79 -4.15
C ALA A 119 -5.80 9.79 -4.30
N PHE A 120 -4.58 10.27 -4.50
CA PHE A 120 -3.40 9.41 -4.63
C PHE A 120 -3.06 8.67 -3.34
N SER A 121 -3.21 9.30 -2.18
CA SER A 121 -2.99 8.62 -0.89
C SER A 121 -3.99 7.48 -0.64
N PHE A 122 -5.24 7.63 -1.08
CA PHE A 122 -6.24 6.55 -1.01
C PHE A 122 -5.92 5.39 -1.97
N ILE A 123 -5.52 5.70 -3.20
CA ILE A 123 -5.11 4.67 -4.18
C ILE A 123 -3.88 3.91 -3.67
N LEU A 124 -2.91 4.61 -3.08
CA LEU A 124 -1.75 4.01 -2.42
C LEU A 124 -2.14 3.05 -1.30
N ALA A 125 -3.08 3.46 -0.43
CA ALA A 125 -3.56 2.61 0.66
C ALA A 125 -4.12 1.28 0.13
N ILE A 126 -4.88 1.33 -0.97
CA ILE A 126 -5.44 0.16 -1.64
C ILE A 126 -4.35 -0.68 -2.32
N CYS A 127 -3.38 -0.06 -3.00
CA CYS A 127 -2.27 -0.77 -3.62
C CYS A 127 -1.50 -1.60 -2.58
N PHE A 128 -1.10 -0.97 -1.46
CA PHE A 128 -0.43 -1.68 -0.36
C PHE A 128 -1.29 -2.79 0.26
N LEU A 129 -2.62 -2.59 0.33
CA LEU A 129 -3.55 -3.62 0.82
C LEU A 129 -3.59 -4.83 -0.13
N VAL A 130 -3.68 -4.59 -1.43
CA VAL A 130 -3.67 -5.66 -2.45
C VAL A 130 -2.33 -6.40 -2.42
N SER A 131 -1.20 -5.69 -2.30
CA SER A 131 0.13 -6.28 -2.06
C SER A 131 0.12 -7.24 -0.87
N ALA A 132 -0.39 -6.79 0.28
CA ALA A 132 -0.47 -7.59 1.49
C ALA A 132 -1.34 -8.85 1.32
N LEU A 133 -2.53 -8.72 0.72
CA LEU A 133 -3.44 -9.84 0.49
C LEU A 133 -2.84 -10.88 -0.46
N VAL A 134 -2.18 -10.45 -1.54
CA VAL A 134 -1.49 -11.36 -2.46
C VAL A 134 -0.35 -12.09 -1.74
N GLY A 135 0.39 -11.39 -0.89
CA GLY A 135 1.43 -11.98 -0.03
C GLY A 135 0.89 -13.07 0.91
N ILE A 136 -0.19 -12.76 1.65
CA ILE A 136 -0.86 -13.70 2.57
C ILE A 136 -1.39 -14.93 1.82
N TRP A 137 -2.04 -14.72 0.67
CA TRP A 137 -2.60 -15.81 -0.11
C TRP A 137 -1.51 -16.78 -0.60
N TRP A 138 -0.34 -16.27 -0.98
CA TRP A 138 0.79 -17.09 -1.39
C TRP A 138 1.38 -17.91 -0.25
N ILE A 139 1.52 -17.32 0.94
CA ILE A 139 2.03 -18.01 2.14
C ILE A 139 1.09 -19.14 2.53
N HIS A 140 -0.20 -18.85 2.70
CA HIS A 140 -1.19 -19.89 3.03
C HIS A 140 -1.25 -21.00 1.98
N ARG A 141 -1.08 -20.67 0.69
CA ARG A 141 -1.04 -21.70 -0.37
C ARG A 141 0.22 -22.57 -0.29
N ARG A 142 1.37 -22.00 0.08
CA ARG A 142 2.62 -22.76 0.28
C ARG A 142 2.52 -23.64 1.52
N GLU A 143 2.01 -23.14 2.63
CA GLU A 143 1.77 -23.90 3.86
C GLU A 143 0.81 -25.07 3.63
N ARG A 144 -0.32 -24.84 2.95
CA ARG A 144 -1.27 -25.92 2.60
C ARG A 144 -0.63 -26.99 1.72
N ARG A 145 0.24 -26.61 0.77
CA ARG A 145 0.98 -27.56 -0.07
C ARG A 145 2.03 -28.33 0.71
N ALA A 146 2.75 -27.67 1.62
CA ALA A 146 3.73 -28.29 2.50
C ALA A 146 3.04 -29.28 3.47
N ALA A 147 1.91 -28.90 4.06
CA ALA A 147 1.11 -29.78 4.91
C ALA A 147 0.53 -30.99 4.14
N ALA A 148 0.08 -30.79 2.89
CA ALA A 148 -0.37 -31.89 2.03
C ALA A 148 0.77 -32.83 1.61
N ALA A 149 1.99 -32.31 1.41
CA ALA A 149 3.18 -33.12 1.10
C ALA A 149 3.72 -33.86 2.33
N ALA A 150 3.56 -33.29 3.53
CA ALA A 150 3.91 -33.91 4.80
C ALA A 150 2.84 -34.89 5.31
N ALA A 151 1.67 -34.96 4.67
CA ALA A 151 0.63 -35.93 5.03
C ALA A 151 1.15 -37.36 4.74
N PRO A 152 1.13 -38.27 5.73
CA PRO A 152 1.60 -39.63 5.53
C PRO A 152 0.77 -40.33 4.45
N PRO A 153 1.37 -41.19 3.60
CA PRO A 153 0.63 -41.93 2.59
C PRO A 153 -0.49 -42.72 3.27
N ARG A 154 -1.74 -42.52 2.82
CA ARG A 154 -2.91 -43.27 3.32
C ARG A 154 -2.64 -44.76 3.09
N ARG A 155 -2.18 -45.47 4.12
CA ARG A 155 -2.08 -46.93 4.14
C ARG A 155 -3.48 -47.50 3.96
N HIS A 156 -3.82 -47.87 2.73
CA HIS A 156 -5.01 -48.63 2.44
C HIS A 156 -4.81 -50.04 3.04
N TRP A 157 -5.32 -50.26 4.25
CA TRP A 157 -5.32 -51.57 4.90
C TRP A 157 -6.25 -52.52 4.12
N TYR A 158 -5.69 -53.22 3.13
CA TYR A 158 -6.33 -54.36 2.49
C TYR A 158 -6.41 -55.50 3.51
N ARG A 159 -7.56 -55.61 4.17
CA ARG A 159 -7.88 -56.68 5.12
C ARG A 159 -8.04 -57.99 4.33
N ARG A 160 -6.95 -58.75 4.14
CA ARG A 160 -7.02 -60.13 3.66
C ARG A 160 -7.83 -60.94 4.67
N ARG A 161 -9.09 -61.22 4.35
CA ARG A 161 -9.86 -62.28 5.00
C ARG A 161 -9.32 -63.60 4.47
N HIS A 162 -8.48 -64.28 5.26
CA HIS A 162 -8.36 -65.73 5.13
C HIS A 162 -9.70 -66.33 5.59
N ARG A 163 -10.42 -66.95 4.65
CA ARG A 163 -11.57 -67.80 4.94
C ARG A 163 -11.07 -69.24 4.78
N ILE A 164 -11.14 -69.98 5.88
CA ILE A 164 -10.88 -71.42 6.02
C ILE A 164 -12.00 -72.19 5.30
#